data_AF-A0A1Y1LD30-F1
#
_entry.id   AF-A0A1Y1LD30-F1
#
_cell.length_a   1.000
_cell.length_b   1.000
_cell.length_c   1.000
_cell.angle_alpha   90.00
_cell.angle_beta   90.00
_cell.angle_gamma   90.00
#
_symmetry.space_group_name_H-M   'P 1'
#
loop_
_entity.id
_entity.type
_entity.pdbx_description
1 polymer ?
#
loop_
_entity_poly.entity_id
_entity_poly.type
_entity_poly.pdbx_seq_one_letter_code
_entity_poly.pdbx_strand_id
1 'polypeptide(L)'
;NHGYVELTITPEYGHLLAPNYLHIWPRSDFMMIALPNSDHSWTVTLFMPFKQFEQLDHRDQLMSFFNKLFPDIVPLIGEEQLVEHFFKIKPSALMYVKCSKFH
;
A
#
# COMPACT_ATOMS: atom_id res chain seq x y z
N ASN A 1 -0.77 16.85 -1.47
CA ASN A 1 -1.86 16.18 -2.18
C ASN A 1 -1.47 14.72 -2.30
N HIS A 2 -2.08 13.87 -1.48
CA HIS A 2 -1.73 12.47 -1.32
C HIS A 2 -2.83 11.60 -1.92
N GLY A 3 -2.42 10.52 -2.55
CA GLY A 3 -3.31 9.45 -2.96
C GLY A 3 -3.05 8.19 -2.13
N TYR A 4 -3.89 7.18 -2.34
CA TYR A 4 -3.68 5.86 -1.81
C TYR A 4 -3.88 4.78 -2.87
N VAL A 5 -3.16 3.68 -2.72
CA VAL A 5 -3.36 2.43 -3.47
C VAL A 5 -3.52 1.28 -2.50
N GLU A 6 -4.34 0.30 -2.88
CA GLU A 6 -4.54 -0.93 -2.11
C GLU A 6 -3.84 -2.10 -2.80
N LEU A 7 -3.07 -2.85 -2.01
CA LEU A 7 -2.36 -4.05 -2.39
C LEU A 7 -2.84 -5.21 -1.50
N THR A 8 -2.53 -6.44 -1.89
CA THR A 8 -2.99 -7.64 -1.19
C THR A 8 -1.82 -8.56 -0.90
N ILE A 9 -1.70 -8.99 0.36
CA ILE A 9 -0.84 -10.12 0.75
C ILE A 9 -1.72 -11.37 0.76
N THR A 10 -1.33 -12.39 0.02
CA THR A 10 -2.10 -13.63 -0.08
C THR A 10 -2.02 -14.43 1.24
N PRO A 11 -3.01 -15.31 1.52
CA PRO A 11 -3.01 -16.13 2.73
C PRO A 11 -1.75 -17.00 2.92
N GLU A 12 -1.09 -17.37 1.81
CA GLU A 12 0.16 -18.13 1.82
C GLU A 12 1.24 -17.43 2.66
N TYR A 13 1.32 -16.10 2.57
CA TYR A 13 2.29 -15.29 3.30
C TYR A 13 1.68 -14.57 4.51
N GLY A 14 0.36 -14.58 4.66
CA GLY A 14 -0.37 -13.87 5.72
C GLY A 14 -0.03 -14.31 7.15
N HIS A 15 0.49 -15.52 7.33
CA HIS A 15 0.97 -16.04 8.62
C HIS A 15 2.27 -15.41 9.11
N LEU A 16 3.01 -14.73 8.22
CA LEU A 16 4.28 -14.06 8.54
C LEU A 16 4.05 -12.73 9.27
N LEU A 17 2.84 -12.18 9.21
CA LEU A 17 2.42 -11.02 9.97
C LEU A 17 1.70 -11.47 11.25
N ALA A 18 2.05 -10.85 12.38
CA ALA A 18 1.39 -11.14 13.65
C ALA A 18 -0.11 -10.82 13.53
N PRO A 19 -1.01 -11.80 13.69
CA PRO A 19 -2.45 -11.56 13.63
C PRO A 19 -2.88 -10.68 14.83
N ASN A 20 -3.92 -9.87 14.64
CA ASN A 20 -4.49 -8.95 15.64
C ASN A 20 -3.67 -7.68 15.95
N TYR A 21 -2.72 -7.31 15.09
CA TYR A 21 -2.03 -6.02 15.16
C TYR A 21 -2.32 -5.18 13.92
N LEU A 22 -2.42 -3.86 14.12
CA LEU A 22 -2.35 -2.91 13.03
C LEU A 22 -0.87 -2.71 12.68
N HIS A 23 -0.45 -3.22 11.52
CA HIS A 23 0.91 -3.02 11.06
C HIS A 23 1.02 -1.70 10.34
N ILE A 24 2.03 -0.90 10.69
CA ILE A 24 2.27 0.43 10.14
C ILE A 24 3.75 0.55 9.77
N TRP A 25 4.02 0.97 8.54
CA TRP A 25 5.35 1.34 8.06
C TRP A 25 5.38 2.86 7.84
N PRO A 26 5.72 3.65 8.88
CA PRO A 26 5.79 5.09 8.76
C PRO A 26 7.06 5.51 8.03
N ARG A 27 6.94 6.47 7.13
CA ARG A 27 8.06 7.19 6.51
C ARG A 27 7.71 8.67 6.53
N SER A 28 8.63 9.55 6.12
CA SER A 28 8.43 11.00 6.24
C SER A 28 7.19 11.48 5.48
N ASP A 29 7.14 11.25 4.17
CA ASP A 29 6.06 11.75 3.31
C ASP A 29 5.06 10.67 2.86
N PHE A 30 5.32 9.41 3.24
CA PHE A 30 4.56 8.24 2.82
C PHE A 30 4.33 7.32 4.03
N MET A 31 3.25 6.56 3.99
CA MET A 31 2.90 5.62 5.05
C MET A 31 2.25 4.41 4.42
N MET A 32 2.53 3.23 4.95
CA MET A 32 1.80 2.02 4.58
C MET A 32 1.18 1.38 5.81
N ILE A 33 -0.03 0.87 5.68
CA ILE A 33 -0.72 0.13 6.74
C ILE A 33 -1.17 -1.23 6.21
N ALA A 34 -1.23 -2.24 7.07
CA ALA A 34 -1.83 -3.53 6.73
C ALA A 34 -2.93 -3.91 7.72
N LEU A 35 -4.09 -4.28 7.18
CA LEU A 35 -5.27 -4.72 7.91
C LEU A 35 -5.54 -6.21 7.61
N PRO A 36 -5.76 -7.04 8.64
CA PRO A 36 -6.03 -8.46 8.42
C PRO A 36 -7.47 -8.67 7.92
N ASN A 37 -7.63 -9.58 6.96
CA ASN A 37 -8.93 -10.04 6.48
C ASN A 37 -9.32 -11.38 7.14
N SER A 38 -10.60 -11.74 7.09
CA SER A 38 -11.11 -12.98 7.69
C SER A 38 -10.68 -14.25 6.96
N ASP A 39 -10.23 -14.14 5.71
CA ASP A 39 -9.73 -15.22 4.87
C ASP A 39 -8.22 -15.45 5.01
N HIS A 40 -7.60 -14.86 6.04
CA HIS A 40 -6.16 -14.85 6.30
C HIS A 40 -5.31 -14.08 5.28
N SER A 41 -5.91 -13.37 4.33
CA SER A 41 -5.20 -12.37 3.53
C SER A 41 -5.03 -11.06 4.30
N TRP A 42 -4.22 -10.14 3.76
CA TRP A 42 -4.11 -8.78 4.30
C TRP A 42 -4.33 -7.74 3.21
N THR A 43 -5.05 -6.69 3.56
CA THR A 43 -5.20 -5.49 2.74
C THR A 43 -4.13 -4.49 3.16
N VAL A 44 -3.24 -4.16 2.24
CA VAL A 44 -2.14 -3.21 2.44
C VAL A 44 -2.46 -1.91 1.74
N THR A 45 -2.53 -0.80 2.47
CA THR A 45 -2.80 0.53 1.90
C THR A 45 -1.55 1.39 1.94
N LEU A 46 -1.05 1.82 0.79
CA LEU A 46 0.07 2.76 0.66
C LEU A 46 -0.46 4.17 0.41
N PHE A 47 -0.15 5.09 1.30
CA PHE A 47 -0.40 6.52 1.21
C PHE A 47 0.86 7.26 0.76
N MET A 48 0.76 8.01 -0.32
CA MET A 48 1.91 8.67 -0.93
C MET A 48 1.49 9.88 -1.79
N PRO A 49 2.33 10.92 -1.97
CA PRO A 49 2.03 12.01 -2.90
C PRO A 49 1.79 11.53 -4.33
N PHE A 50 0.81 12.09 -5.04
CA PHE A 50 0.54 11.74 -6.45
C PHE A 50 1.78 11.85 -7.34
N LYS A 51 2.60 12.88 -7.14
CA LYS A 51 3.87 13.05 -7.87
C LYS A 51 4.84 11.89 -7.71
N GLN A 52 4.85 11.24 -6.54
CA GLN A 52 5.69 10.06 -6.31
C GLN A 52 5.08 8.82 -6.99
N PHE A 53 3.75 8.69 -7.04
CA PHE A 53 3.12 7.63 -7.84
C PHE A 53 3.43 7.78 -9.34
N GLU A 54 3.39 9.01 -9.87
CA GLU A 54 3.73 9.32 -11.26
C GLU A 54 5.20 9.03 -11.61
N GLN A 55 6.10 9.08 -10.63
CA GLN A 55 7.51 8.73 -10.79
C GLN A 55 7.80 7.23 -10.78
N LEU A 56 6.81 6.40 -10.46
CA LEU A 56 6.93 4.94 -10.47
C LEU A 56 6.20 4.40 -11.71
N ASP A 57 6.75 4.67 -12.89
CA ASP A 57 6.13 4.35 -14.19
C ASP A 57 6.60 3.02 -14.80
N HIS A 58 7.69 2.46 -14.26
CA HIS A 58 8.29 1.22 -14.74
C HIS A 58 8.65 0.27 -13.60
N ARG A 59 8.69 -1.03 -13.92
CA ARG A 59 8.99 -2.12 -12.99
C ARG A 59 10.25 -1.86 -12.17
N ASP A 60 11.35 -1.48 -12.80
CA ASP A 60 12.64 -1.33 -12.10
C ASP A 60 12.61 -0.21 -11.06
N GLN A 61 11.92 0.89 -11.35
CA GLN A 61 11.74 1.99 -10.41
C GLN A 61 10.85 1.57 -9.24
N LEU A 62 9.74 0.88 -9.52
CA LEU A 62 8.85 0.33 -8.50
C LEU A 62 9.60 -0.62 -7.57
N MET A 63 10.34 -1.58 -8.14
CA MET A 63 11.09 -2.56 -7.37
C MET A 63 12.23 -1.91 -6.58
N SER A 64 12.94 -0.94 -7.15
CA SER A 64 13.97 -0.18 -6.44
C SER A 64 13.38 0.61 -5.26
N PHE A 65 12.22 1.24 -5.47
CA PHE A 65 11.48 1.96 -4.44
C PHE A 65 11.06 1.04 -3.29
N PHE A 66 10.40 -0.09 -3.60
CA PHE A 66 9.94 -1.03 -2.58
C PHE A 66 11.09 -1.75 -1.87
N ASN A 67 12.12 -2.20 -2.58
CA ASN A 67 13.28 -2.82 -1.94
C ASN A 67 14.06 -1.85 -1.04
N LYS A 68 14.09 -0.56 -1.38
CA LYS A 68 14.77 0.45 -0.56
C LYS A 68 13.96 0.85 0.67
N LEU A 69 12.64 0.99 0.53
CA LEU A 69 11.79 1.62 1.54
C LEU A 69 10.94 0.62 2.32
N PHE A 70 10.60 -0.53 1.73
CA PHE A 70 9.73 -1.57 2.29
C PHE A 70 10.26 -2.99 1.95
N PRO A 71 11.54 -3.30 2.27
CA PRO A 71 12.17 -4.57 1.86
C PRO A 71 11.47 -5.81 2.43
N ASP A 72 10.80 -5.67 3.57
CA ASP A 72 10.05 -6.71 4.25
C ASP A 72 8.68 -7.01 3.61
N ILE A 73 8.16 -6.09 2.79
CA ILE A 73 6.83 -6.20 2.17
C ILE A 73 6.91 -6.88 0.80
N VAL A 74 8.01 -6.67 0.08
CA VAL A 74 8.27 -7.32 -1.21
C VAL A 74 8.10 -8.85 -1.16
N PRO A 75 8.71 -9.58 -0.21
CA PRO A 75 8.52 -11.03 -0.13
C PRO A 75 7.12 -11.45 0.35
N LEU A 76 6.36 -10.58 1.01
CA LEU A 76 4.99 -10.88 1.47
C LEU A 76 3.95 -10.77 0.35
N ILE A 77 4.11 -9.77 -0.53
CA ILE A 77 3.21 -9.59 -1.68
C ILE A 77 3.69 -10.44 -2.86
N GLY A 78 5.00 -10.61 -3.03
CA GLY A 78 5.61 -11.21 -4.22
C GLY A 78 5.86 -10.17 -5.31
N GLU A 79 7.05 -10.21 -5.93
CA GLU A 79 7.49 -9.18 -6.86
C GLU A 79 6.57 -9.04 -8.09
N GLU A 80 6.22 -10.16 -8.72
CA GLU A 80 5.34 -10.17 -9.90
C GLU A 80 3.95 -9.62 -9.58
N GLN A 81 3.36 -10.06 -8.46
CA GLN A 81 2.04 -9.63 -8.04
C GLN A 81 2.03 -8.15 -7.66
N LEU A 82 3.08 -7.66 -6.99
CA LEU A 82 3.25 -6.25 -6.66
C LEU A 82 3.26 -5.40 -7.93
N VAL A 83 4.07 -5.78 -8.92
CA VAL A 83 4.17 -5.06 -10.20
C VAL A 83 2.83 -5.09 -10.94
N GLU A 84 2.21 -6.27 -11.09
CA GLU A 84 0.94 -6.40 -11.78
C GLU A 84 -0.16 -5.56 -11.13
N HIS A 85 -0.34 -5.70 -9.81
CA HIS A 85 -1.40 -4.99 -9.09
C HIS A 85 -1.17 -3.50 -9.10
N PHE A 86 0.06 -3.03 -8.83
CA PHE A 86 0.37 -1.61 -8.76
C PHE A 86 0.09 -0.87 -10.07
N PHE A 87 0.43 -1.46 -11.21
CA PHE A 87 0.19 -0.83 -12.53
C PHE A 87 -1.24 -1.01 -13.04
N LYS A 88 -1.99 -1.97 -12.51
CA LYS A 88 -3.41 -2.19 -12.86
C LYS A 88 -4.35 -1.18 -12.20
N ILE A 89 -4.01 -0.72 -10.99
CA ILE A 89 -4.83 0.20 -10.21
C ILE A 89 -4.33 1.64 -10.34
N LYS A 90 -5.24 2.61 -10.28
CA LYS A 90 -4.89 4.04 -10.21
C LYS A 90 -4.93 4.52 -8.76
N PRO A 91 -3.98 5.36 -8.31
CA PRO A 91 -4.05 5.98 -7.00
C PRO A 91 -5.35 6.78 -6.83
N SER A 92 -6.04 6.54 -5.72
CA SER A 92 -7.30 7.21 -5.36
C SER A 92 -7.03 8.43 -4.48
N ALA A 93 -7.83 9.48 -4.61
CA ALA A 93 -7.68 10.70 -3.83
C ALA A 93 -8.26 10.56 -2.41
N LEU A 94 -7.58 11.12 -1.42
CA LEU A 94 -8.15 11.37 -0.11
C LEU A 94 -8.91 12.70 -0.11
N MET A 95 -10.22 12.66 0.13
CA MET A 95 -11.05 13.86 0.20
C MET A 95 -11.39 14.22 1.64
N TYR A 96 -11.23 15.49 1.97
CA TYR A 96 -11.71 16.08 3.22
C TYR A 96 -12.87 17.02 2.90
N VAL A 97 -14.07 16.68 3.38
CA VAL A 97 -15.26 17.51 3.24
C VAL A 97 -15.66 18.02 4.61
N LYS A 98 -15.73 19.35 4.76
CA LYS A 98 -16.21 20.01 5.97
C LYS A 98 -17.55 20.67 5.68
N CYS A 99 -18.61 20.23 6.35
CA CYS A 99 -19.91 20.90 6.33
C CYS A 99 -20.19 21.55 7.69
N SER A 100 -20.85 22.70 7.70
CA SER A 100 -21.14 23.49 8.90
C SER A 100 -22.55 23.30 9.44
N LYS A 101 -23.46 22.68 8.68
CA LYS A 101 -24.83 22.33 9.10
C LYS A 101 -25.23 21.00 8.47
N PHE A 102 -25.82 20.11 9.26
CA PHE A 102 -26.29 18.79 8.81
C PHE A 102 -27.82 18.71 8.79
N HIS A 103 -28.49 19.86 8.70
CA HIS A 103 -29.94 20.03 8.84
C HIS A 103 -30.42 21.00 7.76
#